data_AF-A0A930IZE9-F1
#
_entry.id   AF-A0A930IZE9-F1
#
_cell.length_a   1.000
_cell.length_b   1.000
_cell.length_c   1.000
_cell.angle_alpha   90.00
_cell.angle_beta   90.00
_cell.angle_gamma   90.00
#
_symmetry.space_group_name_H-M   'P 1'
#
loop_
_entity.id
_entity.type
_entity.pdbx_description
1 polymer ?
#
loop_
_entity_poly.entity_id
_entity_poly.type
_entity_poly.pdbx_seq_one_letter_code
_entity_poly.pdbx_strand_id
1 'polypeptide(L)'
;GYIGEKHSPWSLSIEGRHEIFYGNMSVRVSLGYYLYRHMGYKSRNGLERPYHEQVGVFYSFPKLKNLTLGFSVNAHATKADFTELQITMPVRL
;
A
#
# COMPACT_ATOMS: atom_id res chain seq x y z
N GLY A 1 -16.54 -10.93 25.13
CA GLY A 1 -15.33 -10.09 25.20
C GLY A 1 -14.91 -10.04 26.65
N TYR A 2 -13.65 -10.37 26.95
CA TYR A 2 -13.14 -10.37 28.32
C TYR A 2 -12.52 -9.01 28.65
N ILE A 3 -12.95 -8.45 29.77
CA ILE A 3 -12.55 -7.16 30.33
C ILE A 3 -11.18 -7.37 30.97
N GLY A 4 -10.09 -7.11 30.23
CA GLY A 4 -8.74 -7.24 30.78
C GLY A 4 -7.58 -7.37 29.79
N GLU A 5 -7.82 -7.52 28.50
CA GLU A 5 -6.71 -7.52 27.52
C GLU A 5 -6.23 -6.09 27.27
N LYS A 6 -4.93 -5.83 27.53
CA LYS A 6 -4.22 -4.64 27.04
C LYS A 6 -4.29 -4.64 25.51
N HIS A 7 -5.30 -3.97 24.98
CA HIS A 7 -5.42 -3.64 23.57
C HIS A 7 -4.26 -2.69 23.25
N SER A 8 -3.19 -3.21 22.66
CA SER A 8 -2.08 -2.39 22.21
C SER A 8 -2.38 -2.02 20.75
N PRO A 9 -2.79 -0.78 20.45
CA PRO A 9 -3.21 -0.38 19.10
C PRO A 9 -2.02 -0.21 18.13
N TRP A 10 -0.86 -0.73 18.50
CA TRP A 10 0.40 -0.46 17.83
C TRP A 10 0.75 -1.61 16.90
N SER A 11 0.79 -1.28 15.61
CA SER A 11 1.38 -2.13 14.58
C SER A 11 2.64 -1.46 14.05
N LEU A 12 3.71 -2.23 13.92
CA LEU A 12 4.92 -1.80 13.24
C LEU A 12 5.05 -2.60 11.93
N SER A 13 5.22 -1.87 10.83
CA SER A 13 5.48 -2.44 9.51
C SER A 13 6.67 -1.75 8.87
N ILE A 14 7.44 -2.52 8.09
CA ILE A 14 8.45 -1.99 7.19
C ILE A 14 7.90 -2.12 5.78
N GLU A 15 7.94 -1.03 5.00
CA GLU A 15 7.57 -1.05 3.59
C GLU A 15 8.77 -0.64 2.74
N GLY A 16 9.14 -1.52 1.81
CA GLY A 16 10.03 -1.20 0.71
C GLY A 16 9.21 -0.71 -0.46
N ARG A 17 9.43 0.53 -0.91
CA ARG A 17 8.80 1.09 -2.10
C ARG A 17 9.85 1.33 -3.18
N HIS A 18 9.58 0.82 -4.37
CA HIS A 18 10.39 1.01 -5.55
C HIS A 18 9.55 1.67 -6.64
N GLU A 19 10.01 2.80 -7.17
CA GLU A 19 9.33 3.48 -8.28
C GLU A 19 10.32 3.70 -9.43
N ILE A 20 9.91 3.26 -10.62
CA ILE A 20 10.69 3.38 -11.86
C ILE A 20 10.00 4.39 -12.75
N PHE A 21 10.74 5.39 -13.21
CA PHE A 21 10.25 6.42 -14.12
C PHE A 21 10.74 6.15 -15.54
N TYR A 22 9.80 6.00 -16.48
CA TYR A 22 10.06 5.84 -17.90
C TYR A 22 9.33 6.94 -18.69
N GLY A 23 10.01 8.07 -18.86
CA GLY A 23 9.46 9.25 -19.55
C GLY A 23 8.20 9.79 -18.84
N ASN A 24 7.06 9.71 -19.51
CA ASN A 24 5.76 10.14 -18.97
C ASN A 24 5.06 9.05 -18.14
N MET A 25 5.64 7.85 -18.02
CA MET A 25 5.08 6.76 -17.22
C MET A 25 5.93 6.53 -15.99
N SER A 26 5.31 6.16 -14.88
CA SER A 26 6.02 5.54 -13.75
C SER A 26 5.33 4.27 -13.29
N VAL A 27 6.12 3.33 -12.78
CA VAL A 27 5.63 2.09 -12.20
C VAL A 27 6.11 2.05 -10.77
N ARG A 28 5.19 1.90 -9.82
CA ARG A 28 5.48 1.80 -8.39
C ARG A 28 5.16 0.39 -7.93
N VAL A 29 6.10 -0.22 -7.23
CA VAL A 29 5.92 -1.49 -6.53
C VAL A 29 6.27 -1.24 -5.07
N SER A 30 5.35 -1.54 -4.16
CA SER A 30 5.57 -1.47 -2.72
C SER A 30 5.38 -2.86 -2.12
N LEU A 31 6.28 -3.25 -1.22
CA LEU A 31 6.21 -4.48 -0.45
C LEU A 31 6.32 -4.14 1.03
N GLY A 32 5.22 -4.27 1.76
CA GLY A 32 5.12 -4.08 3.20
C GLY A 32 5.17 -5.40 3.95
N TYR A 33 5.93 -5.46 5.04
CA TYR A 33 5.95 -6.57 5.97
C TYR A 33 5.69 -6.08 7.40
N TYR A 34 4.76 -6.72 8.11
CA TYR A 34 4.46 -6.39 9.50
C TYR A 34 5.45 -7.08 10.45
N LEU A 35 6.32 -6.29 11.09
CA LEU A 35 7.28 -6.80 12.07
C LEU A 35 6.65 -7.09 13.44
N TYR A 36 5.65 -6.30 13.83
CA TYR A 36 5.02 -6.42 15.15
C TYR A 36 3.54 -6.04 15.06
N ARG A 37 2.64 -6.97 15.41
CA ARG A 37 1.18 -6.72 15.46
C ARG A 37 0.59 -7.43 16.68
N HIS A 38 0.39 -6.70 17.78
CA HIS A 38 -0.24 -7.23 18.99
C HIS A 38 -1.75 -6.94 19.00
N MET A 39 -2.47 -7.48 18.02
CA MET A 39 -3.94 -7.55 18.08
C MET A 39 -4.32 -8.82 18.83
N GLY A 40 -5.07 -8.68 19.93
CA GLY A 40 -5.46 -9.76 20.85
C GLY A 40 -6.01 -11.01 20.16
N TYR A 41 -5.95 -12.12 20.88
CA TYR A 41 -6.08 -13.57 20.58
C TYR A 41 -6.67 -14.12 19.25
N LYS A 42 -7.28 -13.32 18.37
CA LYS A 42 -7.71 -13.73 17.01
C LYS A 42 -6.59 -13.73 15.97
N SER A 43 -5.42 -13.17 16.28
CA SER A 43 -4.26 -13.20 15.37
C SER A 43 -3.44 -14.50 15.44
N ARG A 44 -3.80 -15.45 16.33
CA ARG A 44 -3.06 -16.71 16.54
C ARG A 44 -3.41 -17.81 15.53
N ASN A 45 -4.43 -17.59 14.70
CA ASN A 45 -4.93 -18.59 13.74
C ASN A 45 -4.35 -18.46 12.32
N GLY A 46 -3.18 -17.83 12.15
CA GLY A 46 -2.39 -17.93 10.91
C GLY A 46 -3.12 -17.59 9.61
N LEU A 47 -4.18 -16.78 9.69
CA LEU A 47 -5.17 -16.63 8.61
C LEU A 47 -5.05 -15.33 7.81
N GLU A 48 -4.18 -14.41 8.22
CA GLU A 48 -3.90 -13.19 7.46
C GLU A 48 -2.38 -13.01 7.40
N ARG A 49 -1.85 -13.10 6.20
CA ARG A 49 -0.42 -13.25 5.95
C ARG A 49 0.28 -11.90 6.17
N PRO A 50 1.48 -11.85 6.78
CA PRO A 50 2.07 -10.60 7.27
C PRO A 50 2.71 -9.72 6.17
N TYR A 51 2.23 -9.80 4.93
CA TYR A 51 2.80 -9.07 3.80
C TYR A 51 1.73 -8.41 2.93
N HIS A 52 2.00 -7.18 2.53
CA HIS A 52 1.14 -6.37 1.67
C HIS A 52 1.95 -5.99 0.44
N GLU A 53 1.37 -6.22 -0.72
CA GLU A 53 2.02 -5.96 -2.00
C GLU A 53 1.15 -4.92 -2.71
N GLN A 54 1.76 -3.85 -3.20
CA GLN A 54 1.07 -2.85 -3.97
C GLN A 54 1.81 -2.68 -5.28
N VAL A 55 1.12 -2.82 -6.40
CA VAL A 55 1.70 -2.54 -7.72
C VAL A 55 0.82 -1.52 -8.40
N GLY A 56 1.40 -0.42 -8.85
CA GLY A 56 0.69 0.62 -9.57
C GLY A 56 1.45 1.13 -10.77
N VAL A 57 0.68 1.55 -11.76
CA VAL A 57 1.18 2.20 -12.98
C VAL A 57 0.57 3.59 -13.04
N PHE A 58 1.42 4.55 -13.34
CA PHE A 58 1.12 5.97 -13.36
C PHE A 58 1.49 6.54 -14.72
N TYR A 59 0.64 7.40 -15.25
CA TYR A 59 0.86 8.12 -16.50
C TYR A 59 0.67 9.61 -16.25
N SER A 60 1.71 10.38 -16.53
CA SER A 60 1.76 11.83 -16.43
C SER A 60 1.41 12.45 -17.78
N PHE A 61 0.39 13.30 -17.80
CA PHE A 61 -0.03 14.06 -18.98
C PHE A 61 0.72 15.40 -19.02
N PRO A 62 1.78 15.55 -19.84
CA PRO A 62 2.53 16.81 -19.92
C PRO A 62 1.66 17.96 -20.44
N LYS A 63 0.64 17.66 -21.27
CA LYS A 63 -0.31 18.66 -21.79
C LYS A 63 -1.32 19.18 -20.75
N LEU A 64 -1.42 18.54 -19.59
CA LEU A 64 -2.36 18.90 -18.50
C LEU A 64 -1.59 19.30 -17.23
N LYS A 65 -0.56 20.16 -17.36
CA LYS A 65 0.27 20.61 -16.24
C LYS A 65 0.93 19.48 -15.43
N ASN A 66 1.33 18.39 -16.09
CA ASN A 66 1.87 17.18 -15.45
C ASN A 66 0.89 16.49 -14.50
N LEU A 67 -0.42 16.51 -14.81
CA LEU A 67 -1.40 15.70 -14.11
C LEU A 67 -1.07 14.21 -14.29
N THR A 68 -0.89 13.48 -13.19
CA THR A 68 -0.60 12.06 -13.19
C THR A 68 -1.86 11.27 -12.86
N LEU A 69 -2.26 10.37 -13.74
CA LEU A 69 -3.30 9.37 -13.49
C LEU A 69 -2.61 8.03 -13.19
N GLY A 70 -2.93 7.45 -12.05
CA GLY A 70 -2.40 6.17 -11.61
C GLY A 70 -3.48 5.17 -11.31
N PHE A 71 -3.22 3.92 -11.65
CA PHE A 71 -3.97 2.77 -11.16
C PHE A 71 -3.03 1.94 -10.31
N SER A 72 -3.37 1.73 -9.05
CA SER A 72 -2.67 0.82 -8.16
C SER A 72 -3.57 -0.33 -7.77
N VAL A 73 -2.98 -1.51 -7.63
CA VAL A 73 -3.64 -2.70 -7.14
C VAL A 73 -2.95 -3.08 -5.85
N ASN A 74 -3.70 -3.03 -4.76
CA ASN A 74 -3.27 -3.62 -3.49
C ASN A 74 -3.62 -5.10 -3.53
N ALA A 75 -2.60 -5.92 -3.33
CA ALA A 75 -2.71 -7.35 -3.23
C ALA A 75 -2.25 -7.81 -1.84
N HIS A 76 -3.01 -8.70 -1.24
CA HIS A 76 -2.63 -9.45 -0.07
C HIS A 76 -2.45 -10.89 -0.53
N ALA A 77 -1.23 -11.40 -0.38
CA ALA A 77 -0.93 -12.78 -0.71
C ALA A 77 -1.26 -13.21 -2.14
N THR A 78 -0.76 -12.47 -3.14
CA THR A 78 -0.97 -12.73 -4.58
C THR A 78 -2.44 -12.71 -5.03
N LYS A 79 -3.36 -12.26 -4.18
CA LYS A 79 -4.77 -12.06 -4.50
C LYS A 79 -5.04 -10.55 -4.54
N ALA A 80 -5.55 -10.05 -5.65
CA ALA A 80 -5.90 -8.64 -5.78
C ALA A 80 -7.13 -8.36 -4.90
N ASP A 81 -6.97 -7.52 -3.88
CA ASP A 81 -8.05 -7.17 -2.97
C ASP A 81 -8.75 -5.90 -3.40
N PHE A 82 -7.97 -4.92 -3.90
CA PHE A 82 -8.52 -3.61 -4.22
C PHE A 82 -7.75 -2.91 -5.33
N THR A 83 -8.49 -2.31 -6.26
CA THR A 83 -7.95 -1.40 -7.27
C THR A 83 -8.23 0.03 -6.84
N GLU A 84 -7.17 0.82 -6.75
CA GLU A 84 -7.21 2.21 -6.37
C GLU A 84 -6.86 3.09 -7.59
N LEU A 85 -7.71 4.07 -7.84
CA LEU A 85 -7.46 5.12 -8.83
C LEU A 85 -6.85 6.33 -8.11
N GLN A 86 -5.63 6.70 -8.49
CA GLN A 86 -4.93 7.86 -7.97
C GLN A 86 -4.86 8.96 -9.02
N ILE A 87 -5.17 10.19 -8.62
CA ILE A 87 -5.00 11.38 -9.44
C ILE A 87 -4.06 12.31 -8.67
N THR A 88 -2.89 12.60 -9.23
CA THR A 88 -1.91 13.49 -8.63
C THR A 88 -1.73 14.72 -9.51
N MET A 89 -1.89 15.90 -8.91
CA MET A 89 -1.64 17.17 -9.57
C MET A 89 -0.49 17.89 -8.85
N PRO A 90 0.67 18.08 -9.49
CA PRO A 90 1.75 18.83 -8.88
C PRO A 90 1.36 20.32 -8.81
N VAL A 91 1.22 20.85 -7.59
CA VAL A 91 1.05 22.28 -7.35
C VAL A 91 2.45 22.89 -7.18
N ARG A 92 2.83 23.79 -8.08
CA ARG A 92 3.97 24.68 -7.87
C ARG A 92 3.44 25.95 -7.20
N LEU A 93 3.90 26.23 -5.98
CA LEU A 93 3.71 27.51 -5.29
C LEU A 93 4.63 28.57 -5.90
#